data_AF-A0A941G9K5-F1
#
_entry.id   AF-A0A941G9K5-F1
#
_cell.length_a   1.000
_cell.length_b   1.000
_cell.length_c   1.000
_cell.angle_alpha   90.00
_cell.angle_beta   90.00
_cell.angle_gamma   90.00
#
_symmetry.space_group_name_H-M   'P 1'
#
loop_
_entity.id
_entity.type
_entity.pdbx_description
1 polymer ?
#
loop_
_entity_poly.entity_id
_entity_poly.type
_entity_poly.pdbx_seq_one_letter_code
_entity_poly.pdbx_strand_id
1 'polypeptide(L)'
;SRAPGDLLYTGLYKGFEQKHERWGERATRTFYNPLIAPRQRYETGYTVGRDAGRLVVSASSARLEGGMTGETYLGPRQTDAPQAALDGFLQPQHAAARRGELVAGSYLPRYDEAGKTLSWGLTGVAGKITVGEGEAGAGEIRLSAAWLNQAGLGGLRLAAVDTVAVNDALRLAPGGEAVLYAPWVDIKAGISAPGGAIQAGNVLRQLTPSGRVEDSVTLPRGSGRAVGVQVAAGATLDVGGLWANLGARPQDHALLPYGNGGLVSLRSSGNIKLEAGSGVILDSGAAVLAGGKRRAGKGGDAVFEAGAGPAAAVGALDLSGAISALGADGG
;
A
#
# COMPACT_ATOMS: atom_id res chain seq x y z
N SER A 1 -4.47 54.22 -20.13
CA SER A 1 -3.06 54.59 -19.91
C SER A 1 -2.64 55.59 -20.97
N ARG A 2 -1.91 56.65 -20.61
CA ARG A 2 -1.27 57.58 -21.56
C ARG A 2 0.23 57.48 -21.33
N ALA A 3 0.92 56.74 -22.20
CA ALA A 3 2.37 56.72 -22.27
C ALA A 3 2.78 56.91 -23.75
N PRO A 4 3.74 57.79 -24.07
CA PRO A 4 4.18 58.05 -25.45
C PRO A 4 4.88 56.84 -26.08
N GLY A 5 4.67 56.64 -27.39
CA GLY A 5 5.10 55.46 -28.16
C GLY A 5 6.59 55.34 -28.50
N ASP A 6 7.45 56.22 -27.99
CA ASP A 6 8.88 56.31 -28.37
C ASP A 6 9.84 55.73 -27.32
N LEU A 7 9.36 54.89 -26.41
CA LEU A 7 10.22 54.15 -25.48
C LEU A 7 10.52 52.74 -26.01
N LEU A 8 11.73 52.56 -26.53
CA LEU A 8 12.27 51.25 -26.85
C LEU A 8 12.50 50.48 -25.53
N TYR A 9 11.66 49.49 -25.25
CA TYR A 9 11.83 48.62 -24.07
C TYR A 9 13.05 47.71 -24.28
N THR A 10 14.15 47.99 -23.58
CA THR A 10 15.44 47.29 -23.71
C THR A 10 15.52 45.93 -23.00
N GLY A 11 14.41 45.40 -22.48
CA GLY A 11 14.37 44.04 -21.95
C GLY A 11 13.15 43.70 -21.09
N LEU A 12 12.96 42.40 -20.84
CA LEU A 12 11.99 41.89 -19.87
C LEU A 12 12.44 42.29 -18.46
N TYR A 13 11.58 43.00 -17.71
CA TYR A 13 11.89 43.62 -16.43
C TYR A 13 12.26 42.59 -15.34
N LYS A 14 13.56 42.36 -15.11
CA LYS A 14 14.08 41.39 -14.10
C LYS A 14 14.18 41.96 -12.68
N GLY A 15 14.00 43.27 -12.50
CA GLY A 15 14.20 44.00 -11.23
C GLY A 15 14.93 45.34 -11.46
N PHE A 16 15.53 45.90 -10.40
CA PHE A 16 16.46 47.04 -10.50
C PHE A 16 17.74 46.83 -9.68
N GLU A 17 18.84 47.42 -10.13
CA GLU A 17 20.14 47.35 -9.48
C GLU A 17 20.53 48.74 -8.96
N GLN A 18 20.91 48.83 -7.69
CA GLN A 18 21.53 50.04 -7.13
C GLN A 18 23.04 49.85 -7.12
N LYS A 19 23.72 50.45 -8.10
CA LYS A 19 25.19 50.44 -8.17
C LYS A 19 25.77 51.29 -7.05
N HIS A 20 26.76 50.75 -6.34
CA HIS A 20 27.45 51.46 -5.29
C HIS A 20 28.58 52.30 -5.89
N GLU A 21 28.42 53.62 -5.90
CA GLU A 21 29.31 54.56 -6.62
C GLU A 21 30.80 54.38 -6.27
N ARG A 22 31.13 54.10 -5.01
CA ARG A 22 32.53 53.99 -4.55
C ARG A 22 33.17 52.60 -4.69
N TRP A 23 32.40 51.51 -4.81
CA TRP A 23 32.91 50.13 -4.68
C TRP A 23 32.56 49.24 -5.90
N GLY A 24 31.90 49.81 -6.91
CA GLY A 24 31.64 49.16 -8.19
C GLY A 24 30.71 47.94 -8.09
N GLU A 25 30.85 47.02 -9.06
CA GLU A 25 29.95 45.86 -9.24
C GLU A 25 29.89 44.94 -8.01
N ARG A 26 30.99 44.82 -7.25
CA ARG A 26 31.09 43.93 -6.07
C ARG A 26 30.24 44.35 -4.87
N ALA A 27 29.73 45.59 -4.84
CA ALA A 27 28.86 46.11 -3.79
C ALA A 27 27.49 46.57 -4.33
N THR A 28 27.15 46.19 -5.56
CA THR A 28 25.88 46.54 -6.20
C THR A 28 24.74 45.72 -5.57
N ARG A 29 23.66 46.38 -5.15
CA ARG A 29 22.49 45.73 -4.57
C ARG A 29 21.46 45.44 -5.66
N THR A 30 21.14 44.18 -5.87
CA THR A 30 20.13 43.75 -6.83
C THR A 30 18.79 43.49 -6.13
N PHE A 31 17.74 44.17 -6.57
CA PHE A 31 16.37 44.02 -6.07
C PHE A 31 15.52 43.31 -7.13
N TYR A 32 15.14 42.07 -6.84
CA TYR A 32 14.42 41.20 -7.77
C TYR A 32 12.91 41.45 -7.70
N ASN A 33 12.23 41.46 -8.84
CA ASN A 33 10.77 41.54 -8.89
C ASN A 33 10.15 40.14 -8.70
N PRO A 34 9.40 39.88 -7.62
CA PRO A 34 8.81 38.57 -7.36
C PRO A 34 7.76 38.12 -8.40
N LEU A 35 7.24 39.03 -9.24
CA LEU A 35 6.28 38.68 -10.30
C LEU A 35 6.93 38.12 -11.58
N ILE A 36 8.21 38.42 -11.82
CA ILE A 36 8.89 38.12 -13.11
C ILE A 36 10.16 37.28 -12.89
N ALA A 37 10.79 37.39 -11.72
CA ALA A 37 11.94 36.58 -11.31
C ALA A 37 11.83 36.15 -9.83
N PRO A 38 10.79 35.38 -9.44
CA PRO A 38 10.66 34.89 -8.08
C PRO A 38 11.86 33.99 -7.71
N ARG A 39 12.61 34.37 -6.67
CA ARG A 39 13.71 33.56 -6.13
C ARG A 39 13.23 32.35 -5.34
N GLN A 40 11.96 32.36 -4.94
CA GLN A 40 11.29 31.31 -4.20
C GLN A 40 9.90 31.15 -4.80
N ARG A 41 9.48 29.91 -4.98
CA ARG A 41 8.11 29.58 -5.39
C ARG A 41 7.33 29.22 -4.14
N TYR A 42 6.24 29.93 -3.90
CA TYR A 42 5.28 29.50 -2.90
C TYR A 42 4.63 28.21 -3.40
N GLU A 43 4.91 27.11 -2.72
CA GLU A 43 4.21 25.85 -2.86
C GLU A 43 3.49 25.61 -1.54
N THR A 44 2.17 25.39 -1.60
CA THR A 44 1.40 25.00 -0.42
C THR A 44 1.92 23.67 0.08
N GLY A 45 2.69 23.70 1.17
CA GLY A 45 3.12 22.50 1.89
C GLY A 45 2.02 22.03 2.82
N TYR A 46 1.67 20.76 2.75
CA TYR A 46 0.72 20.12 3.66
C TYR A 46 1.48 19.07 4.47
N THR A 47 1.68 19.33 5.77
CA THR A 47 2.49 18.46 6.64
C THR A 47 1.63 17.47 7.44
N VAL A 48 0.32 17.69 7.58
CA VAL A 48 -0.60 16.87 8.39
C VAL A 48 -1.68 16.30 7.49
N GLY A 49 -1.81 14.97 7.36
CA GLY A 49 -2.85 14.34 6.52
C GLY A 49 -2.40 13.95 5.11
N ARG A 50 -1.13 13.55 4.94
CA ARG A 50 -0.63 12.99 3.68
C ARG A 50 -1.36 11.69 3.33
N ASP A 51 -1.37 10.75 4.27
CA ASP A 51 -1.99 9.45 4.08
C ASP A 51 -3.48 9.55 4.43
N ALA A 52 -4.31 8.77 3.74
CA ALA A 52 -5.72 8.66 4.07
C ALA A 52 -5.91 7.88 5.39
N GLY A 53 -7.04 8.12 6.03
CA GLY A 53 -7.39 7.48 7.30
C GLY A 53 -7.79 6.02 7.16
N ARG A 54 -8.24 5.45 8.27
CA ARG A 54 -8.74 4.07 8.37
C ARG A 54 -10.16 4.05 8.89
N LEU A 55 -11.00 3.18 8.31
CA LEU A 55 -12.29 2.78 8.87
C LEU A 55 -12.15 1.42 9.54
N VAL A 56 -12.47 1.33 10.84
CA VAL A 56 -12.42 0.09 11.62
C VAL A 56 -13.84 -0.37 11.96
N VAL A 57 -14.19 -1.57 11.52
CA VAL A 57 -15.47 -2.24 11.79
C VAL A 57 -15.21 -3.40 12.75
N SER A 58 -15.34 -3.12 14.04
CA SER A 58 -15.16 -4.09 15.12
C SER A 58 -16.51 -4.61 15.61
N ALA A 59 -17.12 -5.51 14.84
CA ALA A 59 -18.45 -6.06 15.10
C ALA A 59 -18.50 -7.57 14.80
N SER A 60 -19.44 -8.29 15.42
CA SER A 60 -19.68 -9.71 15.15
C SER A 60 -20.44 -9.94 13.84
N SER A 61 -21.21 -8.95 13.40
CA SER A 61 -21.90 -8.88 12.11
C SER A 61 -22.09 -7.40 11.76
N ALA A 62 -22.01 -7.08 10.47
CA ALA A 62 -22.19 -5.72 9.96
C ALA A 62 -22.59 -5.76 8.48
N ARG A 63 -23.47 -4.84 8.10
CA ARG A 63 -23.82 -4.54 6.71
C ARG A 63 -23.27 -3.16 6.38
N LEU A 64 -22.34 -3.08 5.44
CA LEU A 64 -21.73 -1.84 5.01
C LEU A 64 -22.36 -1.42 3.69
N GLU A 65 -22.99 -0.24 3.69
CA GLU A 65 -23.62 0.36 2.52
C GLU A 65 -23.15 1.80 2.34
N GLY A 66 -23.30 2.32 1.13
CA GLY A 66 -22.91 3.69 0.78
C GLY A 66 -21.58 3.79 0.03
N GLY A 67 -21.20 5.01 -0.33
CA GLY A 67 -19.93 5.28 -1.01
C GLY A 67 -18.76 5.33 -0.03
N MET A 68 -17.65 4.69 -0.40
CA MET A 68 -16.37 4.77 0.31
C MET A 68 -15.28 5.16 -0.69
N THR A 69 -14.37 6.05 -0.30
CA THR A 69 -13.21 6.42 -1.11
C THR A 69 -11.94 6.41 -0.25
N GLY A 70 -10.91 5.74 -0.75
CA GLY A 70 -9.57 5.71 -0.16
C GLY A 70 -8.60 6.70 -0.81
N GLU A 71 -9.09 7.68 -1.57
CA GLU A 71 -8.25 8.56 -2.37
C GLU A 71 -7.28 9.43 -1.56
N THR A 72 -6.12 9.68 -2.16
CA THR A 72 -5.11 10.62 -1.68
C THR A 72 -4.62 11.49 -2.83
N TYR A 73 -4.03 12.62 -2.47
CA TYR A 73 -3.35 13.48 -3.43
C TYR A 73 -1.86 13.10 -3.52
N LEU A 74 -1.39 12.85 -4.74
CA LEU A 74 0.02 12.59 -5.01
C LEU A 74 0.68 13.83 -5.61
N GLY A 75 1.69 14.34 -4.92
CA GLY A 75 2.50 15.47 -5.36
C GLY A 75 3.55 15.09 -6.41
N PRO A 76 3.97 16.01 -7.29
CA PRO A 76 4.93 15.73 -8.37
C PRO A 76 6.32 15.22 -7.93
N ARG A 77 6.69 15.45 -6.67
CA ARG A 77 7.98 14.99 -6.10
C ARG A 77 7.87 13.66 -5.35
N GLN A 78 6.67 13.08 -5.25
CA GLN A 78 6.44 11.83 -4.54
C GLN A 78 6.64 10.64 -5.47
N THR A 79 7.90 10.28 -5.72
CA THR A 79 8.30 9.29 -6.72
C THR A 79 8.74 7.95 -6.14
N ASP A 80 8.75 7.81 -4.81
CA ASP A 80 9.20 6.59 -4.13
C ASP A 80 8.07 5.95 -3.32
N ALA A 81 8.18 4.64 -3.15
CA ALA A 81 7.26 3.86 -2.33
C ALA A 81 7.23 4.36 -0.87
N PRO A 82 6.08 4.31 -0.19
CA PRO A 82 6.02 4.48 1.25
C PRO A 82 6.81 3.37 1.97
N GLN A 83 7.59 3.73 2.99
CA GLN A 83 8.34 2.74 3.79
C GLN A 83 7.43 2.01 4.77
N ALA A 84 7.22 0.69 4.61
CA ALA A 84 6.22 -0.08 5.35
C ALA A 84 6.14 0.19 6.87
N ALA A 85 7.29 0.23 7.57
CA ALA A 85 7.34 0.35 9.03
C ALA A 85 7.22 1.78 9.58
N LEU A 86 7.16 2.81 8.72
CA LEU A 86 7.03 4.20 9.17
C LEU A 86 5.58 4.65 9.15
N ASP A 87 5.19 5.32 10.24
CA ASP A 87 3.97 6.12 10.30
C ASP A 87 3.98 7.21 9.23
N GLY A 88 2.80 7.63 8.79
CA GLY A 88 2.64 8.69 7.82
C GLY A 88 3.47 9.94 8.14
N PHE A 89 3.57 10.32 9.41
CA PHE A 89 4.35 11.48 9.85
C PHE A 89 5.87 11.33 9.68
N LEU A 90 6.39 10.09 9.76
CA LEU A 90 7.83 9.81 9.75
C LEU A 90 8.39 9.54 8.35
N GLN A 91 7.52 9.41 7.37
CA GLN A 91 7.86 9.12 5.99
C GLN A 91 8.50 10.33 5.29
N PRO A 92 9.44 10.09 4.36
CA PRO A 92 10.10 11.17 3.64
C PRO A 92 9.14 11.93 2.71
N GLN A 93 9.50 13.16 2.38
CA GLN A 93 8.67 14.04 1.52
C GLN A 93 8.49 13.51 0.09
N HIS A 94 9.37 12.64 -0.38
CA HIS A 94 9.31 11.99 -1.69
C HIS A 94 8.56 10.66 -1.69
N ALA A 95 8.09 10.18 -0.53
CA ALA A 95 7.24 9.00 -0.46
C ALA A 95 5.81 9.35 -0.91
N ALA A 96 5.21 8.45 -1.69
CA ALA A 96 3.80 8.51 -2.04
C ALA A 96 2.89 8.50 -0.80
N ALA A 97 1.72 9.11 -0.94
CA ALA A 97 0.67 9.04 0.07
C ALA A 97 0.01 7.65 0.08
N ARG A 98 -0.22 7.08 1.26
CA ARG A 98 -0.98 5.82 1.39
C ARG A 98 -2.47 6.08 1.30
N ARG A 99 -3.14 5.33 0.42
CA ARG A 99 -4.60 5.35 0.28
C ARG A 99 -5.31 4.76 1.49
N GLY A 100 -6.61 5.04 1.59
CA GLY A 100 -7.42 4.72 2.78
C GLY A 100 -7.51 3.22 3.04
N GLU A 101 -7.75 2.88 4.29
CA GLU A 101 -7.76 1.50 4.75
C GLU A 101 -9.11 1.09 5.35
N LEU A 102 -9.60 -0.09 5.00
CA LEU A 102 -10.71 -0.74 5.69
C LEU A 102 -10.19 -1.89 6.56
N VAL A 103 -10.63 -1.93 7.82
CA VAL A 103 -10.36 -3.03 8.73
C VAL A 103 -11.66 -3.63 9.24
N ALA A 104 -11.84 -4.93 9.05
CA ALA A 104 -12.92 -5.70 9.64
C ALA A 104 -12.32 -6.64 10.71
N GLY A 105 -12.59 -6.33 11.97
CA GLY A 105 -11.92 -6.91 13.14
C GLY A 105 -11.59 -5.85 14.18
N SER A 106 -11.00 -6.27 15.30
CA SER A 106 -10.47 -5.39 16.32
C SER A 106 -9.04 -5.00 15.95
N TYR A 107 -8.76 -3.70 15.86
CA TYR A 107 -7.46 -3.17 15.48
C TYR A 107 -7.04 -2.03 16.40
N LEU A 108 -6.44 -2.39 17.53
CA LEU A 108 -6.15 -1.45 18.61
C LEU A 108 -4.68 -1.04 18.61
N PRO A 109 -4.37 0.26 18.72
CA PRO A 109 -3.01 0.73 18.86
C PRO A 109 -2.48 0.49 20.29
N ARG A 110 -1.20 0.17 20.43
CA ARG A 110 -0.43 0.40 21.67
C ARG A 110 0.98 0.86 21.33
N TYR A 111 1.59 1.54 22.29
CA TYR A 111 2.97 1.98 22.16
C TYR A 111 3.91 0.78 22.31
N ASP A 112 4.76 0.55 21.30
CA ASP A 112 5.84 -0.43 21.33
C ASP A 112 7.10 0.26 21.85
N GLU A 113 7.52 -0.10 23.06
CA GLU A 113 8.68 0.50 23.72
C GLU A 113 10.00 0.17 22.99
N ALA A 114 10.12 -1.04 22.44
CA ALA A 114 11.33 -1.45 21.73
C ALA A 114 11.48 -0.72 20.40
N GLY A 115 10.37 -0.57 19.66
CA GLY A 115 10.31 0.15 18.39
C GLY A 115 10.18 1.67 18.52
N LYS A 116 9.90 2.19 19.73
CA LYS A 116 9.56 3.61 20.00
C LYS A 116 8.49 4.16 19.04
N THR A 117 7.53 3.33 18.68
CA THR A 117 6.53 3.61 17.66
C THR A 117 5.16 3.14 18.13
N LEU A 118 4.11 3.66 17.47
CA LEU A 118 2.77 3.11 17.63
C LEU A 118 2.69 1.83 16.81
N SER A 119 2.26 0.75 17.45
CA SER A 119 2.07 -0.55 16.81
C SER A 119 0.64 -1.02 17.04
N TRP A 120 0.15 -1.92 16.19
CA TRP A 120 -1.23 -2.36 16.21
C TRP A 120 -1.34 -3.87 16.27
N GLY A 121 -2.35 -4.35 16.99
CA GLY A 121 -2.74 -5.75 17.03
C GLY A 121 -4.10 -5.93 16.35
N LEU A 122 -4.16 -6.86 15.40
CA LEU A 122 -5.33 -7.30 14.67
C LEU A 122 -5.87 -8.60 15.26
N THR A 123 -7.14 -8.59 15.64
CA THR A 123 -7.84 -9.78 16.15
C THR A 123 -9.24 -9.89 15.54
N GLY A 124 -9.70 -11.13 15.35
CA GLY A 124 -11.01 -11.40 14.79
C GLY A 124 -12.15 -11.16 15.77
N VAL A 125 -13.26 -10.61 15.27
CA VAL A 125 -14.48 -10.35 16.06
C VAL A 125 -15.67 -11.14 15.49
N ALA A 126 -15.90 -11.04 14.18
CA ALA A 126 -16.86 -11.87 13.47
C ALA A 126 -16.36 -13.32 13.38
N GLY A 127 -17.29 -14.28 13.39
CA GLY A 127 -16.98 -15.70 13.20
C GLY A 127 -16.35 -15.93 11.83
N LYS A 128 -16.98 -15.34 10.81
CA LYS A 128 -16.56 -15.44 9.41
C LYS A 128 -16.53 -14.06 8.76
N ILE A 129 -15.56 -13.85 7.88
CA ILE A 129 -15.58 -12.73 6.94
C ILE A 129 -15.52 -13.29 5.53
N THR A 130 -16.44 -12.87 4.67
CA THR A 130 -16.46 -13.28 3.26
C THR A 130 -16.38 -12.05 2.37
N VAL A 131 -15.42 -12.03 1.45
CA VAL A 131 -15.44 -11.12 0.30
C VAL A 131 -16.17 -11.82 -0.84
N GLY A 132 -17.35 -11.33 -1.14
CA GLY A 132 -18.18 -11.80 -2.24
C GLY A 132 -19.64 -11.43 -2.09
N GLU A 133 -20.43 -11.76 -3.11
CA GLU A 133 -21.84 -11.37 -3.19
C GLU A 133 -22.79 -12.19 -2.29
N GLY A 134 -23.97 -11.63 -2.06
CA GLY A 134 -25.08 -12.24 -1.32
C GLY A 134 -25.22 -11.75 0.12
N GLU A 135 -26.21 -12.30 0.83
CA GLU A 135 -26.52 -11.91 2.20
C GLU A 135 -25.58 -12.55 3.22
N ALA A 136 -25.25 -11.81 4.28
CA ALA A 136 -24.42 -12.29 5.37
C ALA A 136 -25.19 -13.27 6.27
N GLY A 137 -24.58 -14.40 6.62
CA GLY A 137 -25.09 -15.31 7.63
C GLY A 137 -24.94 -14.76 9.06
N ALA A 138 -25.46 -15.50 10.03
CA ALA A 138 -25.30 -15.16 11.45
C ALA A 138 -23.82 -15.18 11.85
N GLY A 139 -23.34 -14.08 12.46
CA GLY A 139 -21.93 -13.96 12.86
C GLY A 139 -20.94 -13.82 11.69
N GLU A 140 -21.44 -13.49 10.50
CA GLU A 140 -20.65 -13.24 9.30
C GLU A 140 -20.66 -11.73 8.99
N ILE A 141 -19.51 -11.19 8.58
CA ILE A 141 -19.45 -9.94 7.81
C ILE A 141 -19.24 -10.34 6.35
N ARG A 142 -20.13 -9.90 5.47
CA ARG A 142 -19.96 -10.08 4.03
C ARG A 142 -19.72 -8.73 3.35
N LEU A 143 -18.67 -8.67 2.55
CA LEU A 143 -18.24 -7.47 1.83
C LEU A 143 -18.29 -7.74 0.32
N SER A 144 -19.02 -6.93 -0.43
CA SER A 144 -19.02 -7.02 -1.89
C SER A 144 -17.62 -6.68 -2.43
N ALA A 145 -17.08 -7.53 -3.29
CA ALA A 145 -15.83 -7.25 -3.98
C ALA A 145 -15.95 -6.04 -4.90
N ALA A 146 -17.10 -5.85 -5.56
CA ALA A 146 -17.36 -4.69 -6.41
C ALA A 146 -17.28 -3.38 -5.60
N TRP A 147 -17.89 -3.37 -4.40
CA TRP A 147 -17.84 -2.22 -3.50
C TRP A 147 -16.41 -1.92 -3.02
N LEU A 148 -15.64 -2.94 -2.63
CA LEU A 148 -14.24 -2.79 -2.22
C LEU A 148 -13.35 -2.27 -3.37
N ASN A 149 -13.54 -2.80 -4.57
CA ASN A 149 -12.78 -2.41 -5.76
C ASN A 149 -13.06 -0.97 -6.18
N GLN A 150 -14.31 -0.50 -6.05
CA GLN A 150 -14.69 0.88 -6.32
C GLN A 150 -14.06 1.87 -5.32
N ALA A 151 -13.88 1.45 -4.06
CA ALA A 151 -13.30 2.33 -3.05
C ALA A 151 -11.81 2.64 -3.27
N GLY A 152 -11.11 1.82 -4.06
CA GLY A 152 -9.70 2.03 -4.39
C GLY A 152 -8.80 2.11 -3.15
N LEU A 153 -8.97 1.17 -2.22
CA LEU A 153 -8.29 1.16 -0.92
C LEU A 153 -6.78 0.93 -1.06
N GLY A 154 -6.01 1.58 -0.20
CA GLY A 154 -4.58 1.31 0.03
C GLY A 154 -4.34 0.26 1.11
N GLY A 155 -5.40 -0.19 1.80
CA GLY A 155 -5.30 -1.29 2.74
C GLY A 155 -6.63 -1.99 2.97
N LEU A 156 -6.59 -3.30 3.13
CA LEU A 156 -7.71 -4.13 3.55
C LEU A 156 -7.22 -5.16 4.57
N ARG A 157 -7.65 -5.03 5.82
CA ARG A 157 -7.33 -6.02 6.87
C ARG A 157 -8.60 -6.71 7.33
N LEU A 158 -8.68 -8.01 7.09
CA LEU A 158 -9.81 -8.85 7.47
C LEU A 158 -9.33 -9.84 8.53
N ALA A 159 -9.90 -9.77 9.73
CA ALA A 159 -9.64 -10.73 10.78
C ALA A 159 -10.92 -11.37 11.29
N ALA A 160 -10.93 -12.69 11.29
CA ALA A 160 -12.07 -13.48 11.73
C ALA A 160 -11.66 -14.47 12.82
N VAL A 161 -12.64 -14.87 13.62
CA VAL A 161 -12.45 -15.86 14.68
C VAL A 161 -12.21 -17.25 14.10
N ASP A 162 -12.89 -17.60 13.00
CA ASP A 162 -12.79 -18.93 12.39
C ASP A 162 -12.31 -18.87 10.92
N THR A 163 -12.92 -18.03 10.08
CA THR A 163 -12.65 -18.08 8.63
C THR A 163 -12.65 -16.73 7.93
N VAL A 164 -11.66 -16.51 7.07
CA VAL A 164 -11.71 -15.46 6.03
C VAL A 164 -11.79 -16.14 4.66
N ALA A 165 -12.80 -15.80 3.86
CA ALA A 165 -12.96 -16.34 2.52
C ALA A 165 -12.99 -15.20 1.48
N VAL A 166 -12.25 -15.37 0.38
CA VAL A 166 -12.26 -14.45 -0.77
C VAL A 166 -12.83 -15.21 -1.96
N ASN A 167 -14.13 -15.04 -2.18
CA ASN A 167 -14.87 -15.76 -3.22
C ASN A 167 -14.86 -15.00 -4.56
N ASP A 168 -14.78 -13.67 -4.51
CA ASP A 168 -14.80 -12.80 -5.67
C ASP A 168 -13.51 -11.96 -5.76
N ALA A 169 -13.15 -11.56 -6.99
CA ALA A 169 -11.86 -10.94 -7.26
C ALA A 169 -11.72 -9.56 -6.62
N LEU A 170 -10.60 -9.37 -5.91
CA LEU A 170 -10.28 -8.15 -5.18
C LEU A 170 -9.10 -7.42 -5.83
N ARG A 171 -9.20 -6.10 -5.94
CA ARG A 171 -8.13 -5.22 -6.41
C ARG A 171 -7.95 -4.04 -5.47
N LEU A 172 -6.78 -3.97 -4.86
CA LEU A 172 -6.33 -2.81 -4.11
C LEU A 172 -5.64 -1.81 -5.03
N ALA A 173 -5.48 -0.59 -4.53
CA ALA A 173 -4.68 0.42 -5.21
C ALA A 173 -3.18 0.04 -5.21
N PRO A 174 -2.37 0.63 -6.10
CA PRO A 174 -0.92 0.42 -6.11
C PRO A 174 -0.28 0.68 -4.73
N GLY A 175 0.63 -0.23 -4.34
CA GLY A 175 1.25 -0.25 -3.01
C GLY A 175 0.29 -0.62 -1.88
N GLY A 176 -0.90 -1.12 -2.20
CA GLY A 176 -1.90 -1.52 -1.23
C GLY A 176 -1.51 -2.77 -0.45
N GLU A 177 -2.07 -2.93 0.75
CA GLU A 177 -1.83 -4.10 1.60
C GLU A 177 -3.12 -4.85 1.89
N ALA A 178 -3.18 -6.14 1.52
CA ALA A 178 -4.23 -7.07 1.95
C ALA A 178 -3.72 -7.95 3.09
N VAL A 179 -4.42 -7.98 4.23
CA VAL A 179 -4.13 -8.89 5.35
C VAL A 179 -5.37 -9.73 5.63
N LEU A 180 -5.27 -11.05 5.47
CA LEU A 180 -6.32 -12.03 5.74
C LEU A 180 -5.91 -12.89 6.94
N TYR A 181 -6.42 -12.57 8.12
CA TYR A 181 -5.97 -13.17 9.39
C TYR A 181 -7.08 -13.99 10.06
N ALA A 182 -7.02 -15.31 9.91
CA ALA A 182 -7.96 -16.24 10.54
C ALA A 182 -7.37 -17.66 10.60
N PRO A 183 -7.91 -18.54 11.46
CA PRO A 183 -7.51 -19.95 11.49
C PRO A 183 -7.55 -20.63 10.13
N TRP A 184 -8.61 -20.38 9.35
CA TRP A 184 -8.75 -20.84 7.98
C TRP A 184 -8.88 -19.66 7.03
N VAL A 185 -8.03 -19.63 5.99
CA VAL A 185 -8.10 -18.63 4.92
C VAL A 185 -8.30 -19.33 3.58
N ASP A 186 -9.39 -19.01 2.90
CA ASP A 186 -9.82 -19.65 1.65
C ASP A 186 -9.89 -18.62 0.53
N ILE A 187 -8.93 -18.65 -0.40
CA ILE A 187 -8.80 -17.69 -1.49
C ILE A 187 -9.21 -18.37 -2.78
N LYS A 188 -10.44 -18.13 -3.23
CA LYS A 188 -11.04 -18.74 -4.42
C LYS A 188 -10.96 -17.87 -5.67
N ALA A 189 -10.76 -16.58 -5.48
CA ALA A 189 -10.61 -15.61 -6.55
C ALA A 189 -9.31 -14.81 -6.40
N GLY A 190 -8.91 -14.16 -7.48
CA GLY A 190 -7.67 -13.39 -7.51
C GLY A 190 -7.68 -12.18 -6.58
N ILE A 191 -6.52 -11.88 -6.02
CA ILE A 191 -6.24 -10.67 -5.23
C ILE A 191 -5.09 -9.94 -5.89
N SER A 192 -5.31 -8.69 -6.29
CA SER A 192 -4.28 -7.84 -6.90
C SER A 192 -3.96 -6.65 -5.99
N ALA A 193 -2.70 -6.47 -5.66
CA ALA A 193 -2.14 -5.34 -4.91
C ALA A 193 -0.78 -4.96 -5.53
N PRO A 194 -0.77 -4.30 -6.70
CA PRO A 194 0.46 -4.07 -7.49
C PRO A 194 1.54 -3.33 -6.72
N GLY A 195 2.76 -3.88 -6.66
CA GLY A 195 3.88 -3.35 -5.87
C GLY A 195 3.59 -3.23 -4.36
N GLY A 196 2.55 -3.91 -3.88
CA GLY A 196 2.03 -3.88 -2.52
C GLY A 196 2.32 -5.19 -1.77
N ALA A 197 1.40 -5.60 -0.90
CA ALA A 197 1.57 -6.83 -0.13
C ALA A 197 0.25 -7.59 0.04
N ILE A 198 0.33 -8.92 0.01
CA ILE A 198 -0.75 -9.84 0.37
C ILE A 198 -0.22 -10.75 1.47
N GLN A 199 -0.82 -10.66 2.65
CA GLN A 199 -0.50 -11.50 3.80
C GLN A 199 -1.73 -12.33 4.18
N ALA A 200 -1.57 -13.65 4.32
CA ALA A 200 -2.70 -14.52 4.64
C ALA A 200 -2.30 -15.69 5.54
N GLY A 201 -3.21 -16.03 6.46
CA GLY A 201 -3.12 -17.20 7.33
C GLY A 201 -3.39 -16.88 8.78
N ASN A 202 -3.02 -17.80 9.65
CA ASN A 202 -3.30 -17.69 11.08
C ASN A 202 -2.07 -17.29 11.90
N VAL A 203 -0.94 -17.00 11.25
CA VAL A 203 0.28 -16.48 11.87
C VAL A 203 0.60 -15.12 11.27
N LEU A 204 0.63 -14.08 12.10
CA LEU A 204 0.91 -12.72 11.68
C LEU A 204 1.89 -12.05 12.64
N ARG A 205 2.93 -11.41 12.11
CA ARG A 205 3.86 -10.63 12.92
C ARG A 205 3.24 -9.27 13.24
N GLN A 206 2.90 -9.06 14.50
CA GLN A 206 2.15 -7.88 14.94
C GLN A 206 2.38 -7.62 16.43
N LEU A 207 1.85 -6.49 16.92
CA LEU A 207 1.85 -6.24 18.35
C LEU A 207 0.97 -7.27 19.08
N THR A 208 1.55 -7.96 20.05
CA THR A 208 0.83 -8.95 20.87
C THR A 208 0.46 -8.38 22.24
N PRO A 209 -0.37 -9.08 23.04
CA PRO A 209 -0.63 -8.69 24.43
C PRO A 209 0.61 -8.60 25.32
N SER A 210 1.75 -9.18 24.92
CA SER A 210 3.03 -9.06 25.61
C SER A 210 3.66 -7.66 25.49
N GLY A 211 3.10 -6.80 24.63
CA GLY A 211 3.61 -5.44 24.38
C GLY A 211 4.77 -5.39 23.37
N ARG A 212 5.06 -6.50 22.69
CA ARG A 212 6.14 -6.60 21.69
C ARG A 212 5.58 -6.96 20.33
N VAL A 213 6.30 -6.57 19.27
CA VAL A 213 6.03 -7.03 17.90
C VAL A 213 6.70 -8.37 17.66
N GLU A 214 5.89 -9.42 17.59
CA GLU A 214 6.31 -10.81 17.44
C GLU A 214 5.23 -11.59 16.68
N ASP A 215 5.47 -12.88 16.42
CA ASP A 215 4.48 -13.73 15.76
C ASP A 215 3.30 -14.00 16.68
N SER A 216 2.11 -13.59 16.23
CA SER A 216 0.83 -13.89 16.85
C SER A 216 0.15 -15.01 16.09
N VAL A 217 -0.40 -15.98 16.81
CA VAL A 217 -1.15 -17.10 16.23
C VAL A 217 -2.61 -16.99 16.65
N THR A 218 -3.53 -17.09 15.69
CA THR A 218 -4.97 -17.24 15.96
C THR A 218 -5.41 -18.68 15.71
N LEU A 219 -6.20 -19.25 16.63
CA LEU A 219 -6.61 -20.65 16.61
C LEU A 219 -8.15 -20.75 16.56
N PRO A 220 -8.69 -21.80 15.92
CA PRO A 220 -10.13 -21.93 15.75
C PRO A 220 -10.83 -22.22 17.08
N ARG A 221 -12.11 -21.84 17.20
CA ARG A 221 -12.91 -22.21 18.37
C ARG A 221 -13.33 -23.68 18.26
N GLY A 222 -12.73 -24.54 19.08
CA GLY A 222 -13.00 -25.97 19.14
C GLY A 222 -11.91 -26.82 18.46
N SER A 223 -11.70 -28.02 18.98
CA SER A 223 -10.69 -28.96 18.48
C SER A 223 -11.08 -29.55 17.13
N GLY A 224 -10.08 -29.92 16.32
CA GLY A 224 -10.26 -30.66 15.06
C GLY A 224 -10.71 -29.83 13.85
N ARG A 225 -10.84 -28.50 13.98
CA ARG A 225 -11.09 -27.61 12.84
C ARG A 225 -9.82 -27.43 12.01
N ALA A 226 -9.99 -27.33 10.69
CA ALA A 226 -8.89 -27.10 9.77
C ALA A 226 -8.21 -25.75 10.05
N VAL A 227 -6.88 -25.76 10.06
CA VAL A 227 -6.04 -24.57 10.17
C VAL A 227 -5.16 -24.54 8.93
N GLY A 228 -5.21 -23.44 8.19
CA GLY A 228 -4.51 -23.40 6.91
C GLY A 228 -4.86 -22.24 6.01
N VAL A 229 -4.10 -22.18 4.92
CA VAL A 229 -4.34 -21.29 3.79
C VAL A 229 -4.54 -22.15 2.55
N GLN A 230 -5.61 -21.89 1.80
CA GLN A 230 -5.84 -22.48 0.50
C GLN A 230 -5.96 -21.38 -0.56
N VAL A 231 -5.20 -21.52 -1.64
CA VAL A 231 -5.35 -20.74 -2.87
C VAL A 231 -5.90 -21.69 -3.93
N ALA A 232 -7.17 -21.49 -4.29
CA ALA A 232 -7.88 -22.40 -5.17
C ALA A 232 -7.37 -22.33 -6.62
N ALA A 233 -7.66 -23.37 -7.39
CA ALA A 233 -7.36 -23.38 -8.83
C ALA A 233 -7.97 -22.14 -9.53
N GLY A 234 -7.18 -21.47 -10.37
CA GLY A 234 -7.60 -20.26 -11.08
C GLY A 234 -7.50 -18.96 -10.27
N ALA A 235 -7.25 -19.02 -8.95
CA ALA A 235 -6.96 -17.83 -8.16
C ALA A 235 -5.51 -17.36 -8.38
N THR A 236 -5.30 -16.05 -8.46
CA THR A 236 -3.97 -15.44 -8.60
C THR A 236 -3.73 -14.40 -7.52
N LEU A 237 -2.60 -14.52 -6.82
CA LEU A 237 -2.09 -13.50 -5.92
C LEU A 237 -1.10 -12.63 -6.70
N ASP A 238 -1.50 -11.41 -7.04
CA ASP A 238 -0.72 -10.52 -7.89
C ASP A 238 -0.26 -9.29 -7.12
N VAL A 239 1.05 -9.18 -6.93
CA VAL A 239 1.73 -8.01 -6.38
C VAL A 239 2.80 -7.50 -7.33
N GLY A 240 2.66 -7.78 -8.63
CA GLY A 240 3.61 -7.37 -9.65
C GLY A 240 3.85 -5.86 -9.66
N GLY A 241 5.07 -5.46 -9.98
CA GLY A 241 5.46 -4.07 -10.13
C GLY A 241 4.85 -3.47 -11.40
N LEU A 242 4.62 -2.15 -11.36
CA LEU A 242 3.96 -1.42 -12.43
C LEU A 242 4.95 -0.89 -13.47
N TRP A 243 4.47 -0.84 -14.72
CA TRP A 243 5.19 -0.20 -15.82
C TRP A 243 4.73 1.24 -16.03
N ALA A 244 5.69 2.16 -16.21
CA ALA A 244 5.44 3.58 -16.45
C ALA A 244 6.19 4.10 -17.69
N ASN A 245 5.57 4.96 -18.50
CA ASN A 245 6.26 5.65 -19.59
C ASN A 245 5.95 7.14 -19.58
N LEU A 246 6.79 7.92 -18.90
CA LEU A 246 6.62 9.36 -18.73
C LEU A 246 6.90 10.16 -20.01
N GLY A 247 7.67 9.59 -20.96
CA GLY A 247 7.89 10.21 -22.26
C GLY A 247 6.63 10.20 -23.13
N ALA A 248 5.84 9.11 -23.05
CA ALA A 248 4.57 8.99 -23.76
C ALA A 248 3.38 9.52 -22.96
N ARG A 249 3.39 9.34 -21.63
CA ARG A 249 2.30 9.65 -20.71
C ARG A 249 2.86 10.25 -19.41
N PRO A 250 3.01 11.58 -19.33
CA PRO A 250 3.53 12.24 -18.12
C PRO A 250 2.74 11.91 -16.83
N GLN A 251 1.45 11.59 -16.95
CA GLN A 251 0.61 11.15 -15.84
C GLN A 251 1.06 9.84 -15.19
N ASP A 252 1.84 9.01 -15.88
CA ASP A 252 2.39 7.75 -15.35
C ASP A 252 3.39 8.00 -14.19
N HIS A 253 3.70 9.25 -13.87
CA HIS A 253 4.46 9.62 -12.66
C HIS A 253 3.90 8.96 -11.38
N ALA A 254 2.57 8.78 -11.31
CA ALA A 254 1.91 8.17 -10.16
C ALA A 254 2.21 6.67 -9.98
N LEU A 255 2.79 6.03 -10.99
CA LEU A 255 3.14 4.60 -10.98
C LEU A 255 4.60 4.37 -10.56
N LEU A 256 5.45 5.41 -10.63
CA LEU A 256 6.87 5.33 -10.29
C LEU A 256 7.17 4.74 -8.91
N PRO A 257 6.38 5.04 -7.85
CA PRO A 257 6.60 4.45 -6.52
C PRO A 257 6.49 2.92 -6.52
N TYR A 258 5.71 2.35 -7.44
CA TYR A 258 5.25 0.96 -7.39
C TYR A 258 5.87 0.10 -8.49
N GLY A 259 7.06 0.46 -8.97
CA GLY A 259 7.76 -0.26 -10.04
C GLY A 259 8.39 -1.59 -9.59
N ASN A 260 8.56 -1.82 -8.29
CA ASN A 260 9.07 -3.10 -7.78
C ASN A 260 7.92 -4.09 -7.60
N GLY A 261 8.22 -5.38 -7.74
CA GLY A 261 7.35 -6.45 -7.26
C GLY A 261 7.18 -6.36 -5.73
N GLY A 262 6.01 -6.77 -5.26
CA GLY A 262 5.61 -6.70 -3.87
C GLY A 262 5.89 -7.98 -3.07
N LEU A 263 5.12 -8.18 -2.00
CA LEU A 263 5.25 -9.33 -1.10
C LEU A 263 4.01 -10.20 -1.12
N VAL A 264 4.18 -11.51 -1.26
CA VAL A 264 3.17 -12.50 -0.89
C VAL A 264 3.69 -13.31 0.31
N SER A 265 2.95 -13.28 1.42
CA SER A 265 3.31 -13.98 2.66
C SER A 265 2.14 -14.84 3.13
N LEU A 266 2.25 -16.15 2.94
CA LEU A 266 1.30 -17.13 3.47
C LEU A 266 1.94 -17.83 4.65
N ARG A 267 1.40 -17.64 5.86
CA ARG A 267 1.97 -18.19 7.09
C ARG A 267 0.89 -18.83 7.94
N SER A 268 1.06 -20.11 8.22
CA SER A 268 0.05 -20.93 8.90
C SER A 268 0.70 -21.90 9.88
N SER A 269 0.10 -22.07 11.06
CA SER A 269 0.46 -23.14 11.99
C SER A 269 -0.03 -24.52 11.54
N GLY A 270 -0.86 -24.57 10.49
CA GLY A 270 -1.29 -25.78 9.81
C GLY A 270 -0.82 -25.78 8.35
N ASN A 271 -1.69 -26.25 7.45
CA ASN A 271 -1.31 -26.49 6.05
C ASN A 271 -1.33 -25.22 5.19
N ILE A 272 -0.54 -25.20 4.14
CA ILE A 272 -0.64 -24.23 3.04
C ILE A 272 -0.76 -25.01 1.75
N LYS A 273 -1.78 -24.69 0.94
CA LYS A 273 -2.03 -25.33 -0.35
C LYS A 273 -2.25 -24.29 -1.44
N LEU A 274 -1.40 -24.30 -2.46
CA LEU A 274 -1.62 -23.64 -3.74
C LEU A 274 -2.05 -24.72 -4.73
N GLU A 275 -3.31 -24.69 -5.16
CA GLU A 275 -3.82 -25.71 -6.06
C GLU A 275 -3.27 -25.59 -7.48
N ALA A 276 -3.30 -26.69 -8.22
CA ALA A 276 -2.94 -26.68 -9.63
C ALA A 276 -3.76 -25.65 -10.42
N GLY A 277 -3.08 -24.79 -11.17
CA GLY A 277 -3.70 -23.69 -11.90
C GLY A 277 -3.91 -22.40 -11.08
N SER A 278 -3.53 -22.37 -9.80
CA SER A 278 -3.35 -21.11 -9.06
C SER A 278 -2.03 -20.42 -9.44
N GLY A 279 -1.92 -19.11 -9.15
CA GLY A 279 -0.75 -18.31 -9.50
C GLY A 279 -0.31 -17.35 -8.39
N VAL A 280 0.99 -17.07 -8.33
CA VAL A 280 1.59 -16.01 -7.52
C VAL A 280 2.49 -15.18 -8.44
N ILE A 281 2.16 -13.91 -8.61
CA ILE A 281 2.87 -12.97 -9.51
C ILE A 281 3.57 -11.91 -8.67
N LEU A 282 4.90 -11.89 -8.75
CA LEU A 282 5.80 -11.01 -8.02
C LEU A 282 6.74 -10.28 -8.98
N ASP A 283 6.44 -10.31 -10.28
CA ASP A 283 7.33 -9.78 -11.33
C ASP A 283 7.59 -8.29 -11.13
N SER A 284 8.78 -7.84 -11.51
CA SER A 284 9.13 -6.42 -11.50
C SER A 284 8.39 -5.65 -12.59
N GLY A 285 8.12 -4.38 -12.30
CA GLY A 285 7.82 -3.37 -13.30
C GLY A 285 9.08 -2.62 -13.71
N ALA A 286 8.88 -1.49 -14.39
CA ALA A 286 9.96 -0.57 -14.76
C ALA A 286 9.39 0.75 -15.30
N ALA A 287 10.25 1.74 -15.50
CA ALA A 287 9.84 3.04 -16.00
C ALA A 287 10.78 3.60 -17.07
N VAL A 288 10.19 4.28 -18.05
CA VAL A 288 10.91 5.21 -18.94
C VAL A 288 10.58 6.63 -18.50
N LEU A 289 11.60 7.37 -18.05
CA LEU A 289 11.46 8.75 -17.58
C LEU A 289 11.30 9.73 -18.77
N ALA A 290 10.85 10.95 -18.51
CA ALA A 290 10.61 11.96 -19.56
C ALA A 290 11.84 12.23 -20.46
N GLY A 291 13.06 12.10 -19.91
CA GLY A 291 14.32 12.21 -20.66
C GLY A 291 14.79 10.92 -21.36
N GLY A 292 13.96 9.88 -21.45
CA GLY A 292 14.29 8.59 -22.07
C GLY A 292 15.12 7.63 -21.20
N LYS A 293 15.56 8.07 -20.01
CA LYS A 293 16.28 7.22 -19.05
C LYS A 293 15.37 6.10 -18.52
N ARG A 294 15.89 4.87 -18.49
CA ARG A 294 15.20 3.70 -17.92
C ARG A 294 15.47 3.60 -16.41
N ARG A 295 14.46 3.22 -15.64
CA ARG A 295 14.51 2.81 -14.23
C ARG A 295 13.95 1.40 -14.14
N ALA A 296 14.79 0.42 -13.81
CA ALA A 296 14.35 -0.95 -13.60
C ALA A 296 13.72 -1.11 -12.21
N GLY A 297 12.68 -1.94 -12.11
CA GLY A 297 12.14 -2.40 -10.84
C GLY A 297 12.79 -3.72 -10.40
N LYS A 298 12.72 -3.99 -9.10
CA LYS A 298 13.14 -5.28 -8.53
C LYS A 298 12.01 -6.30 -8.58
N GLY A 299 12.34 -7.59 -8.65
CA GLY A 299 11.37 -8.65 -8.37
C GLY A 299 10.88 -8.59 -6.92
N GLY A 300 9.72 -9.18 -6.65
CA GLY A 300 9.11 -9.27 -5.33
C GLY A 300 9.54 -10.49 -4.53
N ASP A 301 9.03 -10.58 -3.31
CA ASP A 301 9.34 -11.64 -2.34
C ASP A 301 8.13 -12.57 -2.11
N ALA A 302 8.43 -13.86 -1.89
CA ALA A 302 7.44 -14.86 -1.51
C ALA A 302 7.84 -15.53 -0.19
N VAL A 303 6.90 -15.63 0.76
CA VAL A 303 7.06 -16.36 2.01
C VAL A 303 5.94 -17.38 2.12
N PHE A 304 6.29 -18.67 2.20
CA PHE A 304 5.35 -19.76 2.46
C PHE A 304 5.84 -20.55 3.67
N GLU A 305 5.13 -20.42 4.80
CA GLU A 305 5.51 -21.04 6.06
C GLU A 305 4.35 -21.88 6.61
N ALA A 306 4.37 -23.19 6.34
CA ALA A 306 3.43 -24.16 6.92
C ALA A 306 4.01 -24.73 8.22
N GLY A 307 3.17 -24.97 9.22
CA GLY A 307 3.61 -25.34 10.57
C GLY A 307 4.30 -24.21 11.34
N ALA A 308 4.06 -22.95 10.97
CA ALA A 308 4.58 -21.76 11.63
C ALA A 308 4.01 -21.60 13.05
N GLY A 309 4.85 -21.25 14.03
CA GLY A 309 4.41 -21.00 15.42
C GLY A 309 5.10 -21.88 16.46
N PRO A 310 4.46 -22.19 17.61
CA PRO A 310 5.11 -22.92 18.70
C PRO A 310 5.56 -24.31 18.25
N ALA A 311 6.61 -24.85 18.90
CA ALA A 311 7.38 -26.03 18.47
C ALA A 311 6.59 -27.34 18.18
N ALA A 312 5.29 -27.40 18.48
CA ALA A 312 4.40 -28.54 18.18
C ALA A 312 3.52 -28.33 16.94
N ALA A 313 3.61 -27.18 16.25
CA ALA A 313 2.87 -26.93 15.02
C ALA A 313 3.37 -27.86 13.90
N VAL A 314 2.45 -28.52 13.21
CA VAL A 314 2.74 -29.40 12.07
C VAL A 314 1.87 -28.96 10.91
N GLY A 315 2.49 -28.70 9.76
CA GLY A 315 1.82 -28.27 8.55
C GLY A 315 2.49 -28.82 7.31
N ALA A 316 1.68 -29.19 6.32
CA ALA A 316 2.15 -29.54 4.99
C ALA A 316 2.11 -28.32 4.07
N LEU A 317 3.14 -28.17 3.25
CA LEU A 317 3.21 -27.18 2.18
C LEU A 317 3.03 -27.89 0.82
N ASP A 318 1.89 -27.67 0.17
CA ASP A 318 1.57 -28.16 -1.17
C ASP A 318 1.60 -27.00 -2.16
N LEU A 319 2.62 -26.99 -3.03
CA LEU A 319 2.85 -25.95 -4.04
C LEU A 319 2.60 -26.52 -5.45
N SER A 320 1.33 -26.72 -5.78
CA SER A 320 0.92 -27.16 -7.12
C SER A 320 0.64 -25.98 -8.09
N GLY A 321 0.63 -24.75 -7.60
CA GLY A 321 0.46 -23.51 -8.38
C GLY A 321 1.74 -22.99 -9.05
N ALA A 322 1.60 -21.98 -9.92
CA ALA A 322 2.72 -21.30 -10.57
C ALA A 322 3.19 -20.07 -9.78
N ILE A 323 4.50 -19.81 -9.76
CA ILE A 323 5.10 -18.65 -9.09
C ILE A 323 6.02 -17.92 -10.09
N SER A 324 5.83 -16.62 -10.30
CA SER A 324 6.70 -15.76 -11.11
C SER A 324 7.27 -14.62 -10.26
N ALA A 325 8.57 -14.35 -10.43
CA ALA A 325 9.31 -13.30 -9.73
C ALA A 325 10.46 -12.77 -10.60
N LEU A 326 10.15 -12.43 -11.85
CA LEU A 326 11.11 -11.95 -12.82
C LEU A 326 11.55 -10.51 -12.49
N GLY A 327 12.85 -10.27 -12.41
CA GLY A 327 13.44 -8.93 -12.25
C GLY A 327 13.86 -8.31 -13.58
N ALA A 328 13.86 -6.98 -13.65
CA ALA A 328 14.45 -6.24 -14.77
C ALA A 328 15.95 -5.99 -14.53
N ASP A 329 16.74 -5.98 -15.60
CA ASP A 329 18.19 -5.74 -15.52
C ASP A 329 18.50 -4.38 -14.86
N GLY A 330 19.33 -4.40 -13.81
CA GLY A 330 19.64 -3.26 -12.96
C GLY A 330 18.70 -3.02 -11.76
N GLY A 331 17.74 -3.92 -11.51
CA GLY A 331 16.88 -3.97 -10.32
C GLY A 331 17.44 -4.84 -9.19
#